data_AF-A0A7V9T669-F1
#
_entry.id   AF-A0A7V9T669-F1
#
_cell.length_a   1.000
_cell.length_b   1.000
_cell.length_c   1.000
_cell.angle_alpha   90.00
_cell.angle_beta   90.00
_cell.angle_gamma   90.00
#
_symmetry.space_group_name_H-M   'P 1'
#
loop_
_entity.id
_entity.type
_entity.pdbx_description
1 polymer ?
#
loop_
_entity_poly.entity_id
_entity_poly.type
_entity_poly.pdbx_seq_one_letter_code
_entity_poly.pdbx_strand_id
1 'polypeptide(L)' 'MLLAELVATSAAVAATRSRVAKRDLLATLLRRCEPGEIEVVVAYASGATPQRRTGIGWRTLAAAPAPAAESTLD' A
#
# COMPACT_ATOMS: atom_id res chain seq x y z
N MET A 1 -4.97 5.91 8.97
CA MET A 1 -3.66 5.24 8.82
C MET A 1 -2.83 5.92 7.73
N LEU A 2 -1.52 6.08 7.92
CA LEU A 2 -0.63 6.63 6.89
C LEU A 2 -0.27 5.60 5.81
N LEU A 3 -0.07 6.05 4.56
CA LEU A 3 0.38 5.19 3.45
C LEU A 3 1.70 4.46 3.75
N ALA A 4 2.62 5.12 4.48
CA ALA A 4 3.90 4.52 4.88
C ALA A 4 3.72 3.23 5.70
N GLU A 5 2.69 3.15 6.55
CA GLU A 5 2.42 1.97 7.37
C GLU A 5 1.95 0.78 6.52
N LEU A 6 1.14 1.07 5.50
CA LEU A 6 0.71 0.07 4.52
C LEU A 6 1.88 -0.45 3.69
N VAL A 7 2.76 0.44 3.22
CA VAL A 7 3.97 0.07 2.48
C VAL A 7 4.90 -0.80 3.32
N ALA A 8 5.12 -0.45 4.60
CA ALA A 8 5.91 -1.26 5.52
C ALA A 8 5.32 -2.67 5.72
N THR A 9 3.99 -2.76 5.86
CA THR A 9 3.30 -4.05 5.99
C THR A 9 3.44 -4.89 4.71
N SER A 10 3.29 -4.26 3.54
CA SER A 10 3.47 -4.94 2.23
C SER A 10 4.88 -5.51 2.09
N ALA A 11 5.91 -4.73 2.46
CA ALA A 11 7.29 -5.20 2.46
C ALA A 11 7.51 -6.39 3.41
N ALA A 12 6.95 -6.34 4.62
CA ALA A 12 7.03 -7.44 5.59
C ALA A 12 6.34 -8.72 5.08
N VAL A 13 5.18 -8.60 4.41
CA VAL A 13 4.47 -9.71 3.78
C VAL A 13 5.28 -10.31 2.63
N ALA A 14 5.95 -9.48 1.82
CA ALA A 14 6.81 -9.94 0.73
C ALA A 14 8.08 -10.65 1.23
N ALA A 15 8.65 -10.19 2.34
CA ALA A 15 9.88 -10.74 2.92
C ALA A 15 9.72 -12.13 3.55
N THR A 16 8.49 -12.59 3.80
CA THR A 16 8.23 -13.90 4.43
C THR A 16 7.56 -14.89 3.47
N ARG A 17 7.90 -16.17 3.62
CA ARG A 17 7.23 -17.29 2.93
C ARG A 17 6.13 -17.96 3.77
N SER A 18 6.03 -17.65 5.06
CA SER A 18 5.05 -18.25 5.96
C SER A 18 3.66 -17.67 5.72
N ARG A 19 2.70 -18.49 5.27
CA ARG A 19 1.32 -18.06 5.09
C ARG A 19 0.66 -17.57 6.38
N VAL A 20 1.00 -18.18 7.52
CA VAL A 20 0.51 -17.77 8.84
C VAL A 20 1.04 -16.39 9.19
N ALA A 21 2.34 -16.13 8.98
CA ALA A 21 2.90 -14.81 9.23
C ALA A 21 2.26 -13.74 8.33
N LYS A 22 2.03 -14.05 7.05
CA LYS A 22 1.31 -13.14 6.14
C LYS A 22 -0.11 -12.83 6.64
N ARG A 23 -0.86 -13.85 7.05
CA ARG A 23 -2.20 -13.68 7.63
C ARG A 23 -2.15 -12.75 8.84
N ASP A 24 -1.21 -12.96 9.75
CA ASP A 24 -1.13 -12.19 10.99
C ASP A 24 -0.74 -10.72 10.75
N LEU A 25 0.16 -10.46 9.79
CA LEU A 25 0.50 -9.12 9.33
C LEU A 25 -0.72 -8.41 8.74
N LEU A 26 -1.42 -9.07 7.79
CA LEU A 26 -2.62 -8.49 7.16
C LEU A 26 -3.75 -8.27 8.17
N ALA A 27 -3.98 -9.21 9.08
CA ALA A 27 -5.00 -9.05 10.12
C ALA A 27 -4.68 -7.89 11.07
N THR A 28 -3.41 -7.68 11.39
CA THR A 28 -2.96 -6.57 12.24
C THR A 28 -3.13 -5.23 11.55
N LEU A 29 -2.82 -5.15 10.26
CA LEU A 29 -3.09 -3.98 9.42
C LEU A 29 -4.59 -3.63 9.41
N LEU A 30 -5.45 -4.60 9.10
CA LEU A 30 -6.89 -4.38 8.98
C LEU A 30 -7.54 -3.98 10.31
N ARG A 31 -7.07 -4.53 11.44
CA ARG A 31 -7.55 -4.13 12.78
C ARG A 31 -7.26 -2.67 13.15
N ARG A 32 -6.27 -2.05 12.51
CA ARG A 32 -5.89 -0.65 12.75
C ARG A 32 -6.61 0.35 11.84
N CYS A 33 -7.31 -0.14 10.82
CA CYS A 33 -8.02 0.71 9.89
C CYS A 33 -9.32 1.22 10.53
N GLU A 34 -9.60 2.50 10.35
CA GLU A 34 -10.95 3.01 10.59
C GLU A 34 -11.91 2.48 9.52
N PRO A 35 -13.23 2.38 9.79
CA PRO A 35 -14.19 1.82 8.83
C PRO A 35 -14.14 2.45 7.43
N GLY A 36 -13.92 3.76 7.35
CA GLY A 36 -13.81 4.49 6.08
C GLY A 36 -12.53 4.20 5.29
N GLU A 37 -11.51 3.62 5.92
CA GLU A 37 -10.20 3.35 5.31
C GLU A 37 -10.11 1.94 4.72
N ILE A 38 -10.96 1.01 5.19
CA ILE A 38 -10.86 -0.42 4.89
C ILE A 38 -10.83 -0.68 3.38
N GLU A 39 -11.71 -0.04 2.61
CA GLU A 39 -11.81 -0.25 1.17
C GLU A 39 -10.50 0.13 0.45
N VAL A 40 -9.96 1.31 0.76
CA VAL A 40 -8.73 1.83 0.17
C VAL A 40 -7.54 0.97 0.55
N VAL A 41 -7.43 0.60 1.83
CA VAL A 41 -6.32 -0.22 2.33
C VAL A 41 -6.32 -1.60 1.70
N VAL A 42 -7.49 -2.25 1.59
CA VAL A 42 -7.64 -3.56 0.95
C VAL A 42 -7.29 -3.50 -0.54
N ALA A 43 -7.73 -2.46 -1.25
CA ALA A 43 -7.37 -2.27 -2.67
C ALA A 43 -5.85 -2.24 -2.84
N TYR A 44 -5.15 -1.36 -2.12
CA TYR A 44 -3.69 -1.27 -2.23
C TYR A 44 -2.97 -2.53 -1.74
N ALA A 45 -3.40 -3.16 -0.63
CA ALA A 45 -2.80 -4.38 -0.10
C ALA A 45 -2.92 -5.58 -1.06
N SER A 46 -3.96 -5.59 -1.91
CA SER A 46 -4.17 -6.62 -2.93
C SER A 46 -3.50 -6.31 -4.27
N GLY A 47 -2.78 -5.18 -4.38
CA GLY A 47 -2.16 -4.73 -5.62
C GLY A 47 -3.14 -4.10 -6.62
N ALA A 48 -4.36 -3.79 -6.19
CA ALA A 48 -5.33 -3.04 -6.97
C ALA A 48 -5.16 -1.52 -6.75
N THR A 49 -5.50 -0.73 -7.76
CA THR A 49 -5.55 0.73 -7.65
C THR A 49 -6.99 1.21 -7.78
N PRO A 50 -7.52 1.99 -6.82
CA PRO A 50 -8.89 2.53 -6.90
C PRO A 50 -9.14 3.34 -8.17
N GLN A 51 -8.10 3.99 -8.69
CA GLN A 51 -8.13 4.86 -9.87
C GLN A 51 -8.21 4.09 -11.20
N ARG A 52 -8.21 2.75 -11.16
CA ARG A 52 -8.25 1.88 -12.34
C ARG A 52 -7.12 2.22 -13.33
N ARG A 53 -7.43 2.32 -14.62
CA ARG A 53 -6.42 2.50 -15.68
C ARG A 53 -5.96 3.96 -15.70
N THR A 54 -4.80 4.21 -15.10
CA THR A 54 -4.18 5.54 -15.04
C THR A 54 -3.42 5.93 -16.31
N GLY A 55 -3.25 5.00 -17.26
CA GLY A 55 -2.43 5.22 -18.46
C GLY A 55 -0.93 5.26 -18.19
N ILE A 56 -0.49 5.04 -16.94
CA ILE A 56 0.92 5.04 -16.55
C ILE A 56 1.55 3.69 -16.91
N GLY A 57 2.52 3.72 -17.82
CA GLY A 57 3.31 2.56 -18.22
C GLY A 57 4.70 2.57 -17.57
N TRP A 58 5.41 1.45 -17.68
CA TRP A 58 6.77 1.30 -17.13
C TRP A 58 7.74 2.39 -17.64
N ARG A 59 7.60 2.82 -18.91
CA ARG A 59 8.43 3.89 -19.50
C ARG A 59 8.20 5.23 -18.81
N THR A 60 6.97 5.53 -18.41
CA THR A 60 6.62 6.75 -17.69
C THR A 60 7.28 6.75 -16.30
N LEU A 61 7.30 5.59 -15.63
CA LEU A 61 7.93 5.46 -14.31
C LEU A 61 9.45 5.65 -14.35
N ALA A 62 10.11 5.30 -15.45
CA ALA A 62 11.56 5.51 -15.60
C ALA A 62 11.97 6.99 -15.58
N ALA A 63 11.04 7.91 -15.88
CA ALA A 63 11.23 9.36 -15.84
C ALA A 63 10.43 10.03 -14.70
N ALA A 64 10.06 9.27 -13.66
CA ALA A 64 9.31 9.82 -12.53
C ALA A 64 10.11 10.92 -11.80
N PRO A 65 9.44 11.99 -11.32
CA PRO A 65 10.09 13.02 -10.53
C PRO A 65 10.59 12.45 -9.19
N ALA A 66 11.54 13.14 -8.57
CA ALA A 66 11.98 12.81 -7.21
C ALA A 66 10.80 12.89 -6.23
N PRO A 67 10.72 11.98 -5.24
CA PRO A 67 9.71 12.05 -4.21
C PRO A 67 9.86 13.34 -3.39
N ALA A 68 8.73 13.88 -2.91
CA ALA A 68 8.76 14.97 -1.95
C ALA A 68 9.42 14.50 -0.65
N ALA A 69 10.24 15.37 -0.03
CA ALA A 69 10.90 15.07 1.23
C ALA A 69 9.92 15.06 2.41
N GLU A 70 8.85 15.85 2.32
CA GLU A 70 7.86 16.03 3.38
C GLU A 70 6.44 16.02 2.80
N SER A 71 5.48 15.61 3.63
CA SER A 71 4.06 15.69 3.26
C SER A 71 3.59 17.14 3.32
N THR A 72 2.94 17.59 2.26
CA THR A 72 2.41 18.97 2.14
C THR A 72 0.92 19.00 1.82
N LEU A 73 0.28 17.83 1.74
CA LEU A 73 -1.15 17.67 1.54
C LEU A 73 -1.78 17.18 2.84
N ASP A 74 -2.92 17.75 3.20
CA ASP A 74 -3.74 17.39 4.36
C ASP A 74 -4.60 16.15 4.10
#